data_AF-A0A1F3B2F8-F1
#
_entry.id   AF-A0A1F3B2F8-F1
#
_cell.length_a   1.000
_cell.length_b   1.000
_cell.length_c   1.000
_cell.angle_alpha   90.00
_cell.angle_beta   90.00
_cell.angle_gamma   90.00
#
_symmetry.space_group_name_H-M   'P 1'
#
loop_
_entity.id
_entity.type
_entity.pdbx_description
1 polymer ?
#
loop_
_entity_poly.entity_id
_entity_poly.type
_entity_poly.pdbx_seq_one_letter_code
_entity_poly.pdbx_strand_id
1 'polypeptide(L)'
;MELGALFLVLAVGLAVSLFVSQPFLQRRARKITAEAREISALMAERDRIINALQELDFDYNLKKIPAEDYPVQRAELLQKGSGILQKLDDLTPGPSPFRRGESATDQIESAVAARRADLSAAPASVRDDDDVEALIATRRSARKEKSGGFCPRCGKPILVSDRFCPHCGKSIT
;
A
#
# COMPACT_ATOMS: atom_id res chain seq x y z
N MET A 1 -47.52 -42.67 -31.38
CA MET A 1 -46.57 -43.66 -30.81
C MET A 1 -45.14 -43.13 -30.84
N GLU A 2 -44.73 -42.37 -31.87
CA GLU A 2 -43.35 -41.87 -31.97
C GLU A 2 -42.99 -40.72 -31.02
N LEU A 3 -43.93 -39.82 -30.71
CA LEU A 3 -43.66 -38.75 -29.74
C LEU A 3 -43.28 -39.28 -28.35
N GLY A 4 -43.93 -40.35 -27.90
CA GLY A 4 -43.63 -40.95 -26.58
C GLY A 4 -42.22 -41.50 -26.49
N ALA A 5 -41.73 -42.12 -27.57
CA ALA A 5 -40.35 -42.63 -27.65
C ALA A 5 -39.33 -41.47 -27.66
N LEU A 6 -39.61 -40.38 -28.39
CA LEU A 6 -38.78 -39.18 -28.39
C LEU A 6 -38.64 -38.56 -26.99
N PHE A 7 -39.74 -38.41 -26.26
CA PHE A 7 -39.70 -37.87 -24.89
C PHE A 7 -38.93 -38.78 -23.93
N LEU A 8 -39.06 -40.10 -24.07
CA LEU A 8 -38.34 -41.07 -23.24
C LEU A 8 -36.82 -40.98 -23.48
N VAL A 9 -36.39 -40.95 -24.75
CA VAL A 9 -34.98 -40.80 -25.11
C VAL A 9 -34.42 -39.47 -24.60
N LEU A 10 -35.17 -38.39 -24.73
CA LEU A 10 -34.76 -37.07 -24.23
C LEU A 10 -34.63 -37.07 -22.71
N ALA A 11 -35.58 -37.64 -21.97
CA ALA A 11 -35.55 -37.71 -20.52
C ALA A 11 -34.35 -38.52 -20.01
N VAL A 12 -34.08 -39.68 -20.61
CA VAL A 12 -32.92 -40.52 -20.26
C VAL A 12 -31.62 -39.81 -20.62
N GLY A 13 -31.54 -39.20 -21.81
CA GLY A 13 -30.37 -38.42 -22.23
C GLY A 13 -30.05 -37.26 -21.27
N LEU A 14 -31.08 -36.56 -20.80
CA LEU A 14 -30.94 -35.45 -19.85
C LEU A 14 -30.47 -35.96 -18.47
N ALA A 15 -31.03 -37.06 -17.98
CA ALA A 15 -30.61 -37.69 -16.72
C ALA A 15 -29.15 -38.17 -16.77
N VAL A 16 -28.74 -38.83 -17.86
CA VAL A 16 -27.35 -39.27 -18.06
C VAL A 16 -26.41 -38.07 -18.17
N SER A 17 -26.78 -37.04 -18.93
CA SER A 17 -26.00 -35.80 -19.04
C SER A 17 -25.80 -35.11 -17.69
N LEU A 18 -26.85 -35.03 -16.85
CA LEU A 18 -26.76 -34.50 -15.49
C LEU A 18 -25.84 -35.36 -14.61
N PHE A 19 -25.94 -36.68 -14.68
CA PHE A 19 -25.09 -37.60 -13.92
C PHE A 19 -23.61 -37.49 -14.31
N VAL A 20 -23.32 -37.40 -15.61
CA VAL A 20 -21.94 -37.25 -16.13
C VAL A 20 -21.37 -35.85 -15.86
N SER A 21 -22.20 -34.81 -15.82
CA SER A 21 -21.75 -33.44 -15.51
C SER A 21 -21.61 -33.16 -14.01
N GLN A 22 -22.31 -33.89 -13.14
CA GLN A 22 -22.23 -33.79 -11.69
C GLN A 22 -20.80 -33.83 -11.11
N PRO A 23 -19.87 -34.74 -11.51
CA PRO A 23 -18.51 -34.76 -10.98
C PRO A 23 -17.72 -33.49 -11.33
N PHE A 24 -18.02 -32.83 -12.45
CA PHE A 24 -17.36 -31.58 -12.82
C PHE A 24 -17.81 -30.41 -11.93
N LEU A 25 -19.09 -30.37 -11.54
CA LEU A 25 -19.61 -29.36 -10.60
C LEU A 25 -19.11 -29.60 -9.17
N GLN A 26 -19.06 -30.85 -8.71
CA GLN A 26 -18.59 -31.20 -7.36
C GLN A 26 -17.09 -30.91 -7.17
N ARG A 27 -16.25 -31.15 -8.19
CA ARG A 27 -14.83 -30.79 -8.16
C ARG A 27 -14.62 -29.29 -7.93
N ARG A 28 -15.43 -28.45 -8.57
CA ARG A 28 -15.39 -27.00 -8.39
C ARG A 28 -15.79 -26.59 -6.97
N ALA A 29 -16.86 -27.15 -6.43
CA ALA A 29 -17.29 -26.88 -5.06
C ALA A 29 -16.22 -27.29 -4.02
N ARG A 30 -15.63 -28.48 -4.17
CA ARG A 30 -14.55 -28.96 -3.28
C ARG A 30 -13.30 -28.07 -3.35
N LYS A 31 -12.94 -27.58 -4.54
CA LYS A 31 -11.82 -26.64 -4.70
C LYS A 31 -12.07 -25.34 -3.93
N ILE A 32 -13.25 -24.73 -4.08
CA ILE A 32 -13.63 -23.50 -3.37
C ILE A 32 -13.55 -23.71 -1.84
N THR A 33 -14.02 -24.86 -1.33
CA THR A 33 -13.95 -25.16 0.11
C THR A 33 -12.52 -25.37 0.61
N ALA A 34 -11.62 -25.90 -0.21
CA ALA A 34 -10.22 -26.09 0.15
C ALA A 34 -9.47 -24.75 0.21
N GLU A 35 -9.70 -23.89 -0.79
CA GLU A 35 -9.15 -22.54 -0.87
C GLU A 35 -9.63 -21.66 0.30
N ALA A 36 -10.92 -21.70 0.64
CA ALA A 36 -11.45 -21.00 1.81
C ALA A 36 -10.82 -21.47 3.14
N ARG A 37 -10.52 -22.77 3.26
CA ARG A 37 -9.84 -23.33 4.42
C ARG A 37 -8.38 -22.88 4.50
N GLU A 38 -7.70 -22.82 3.37
CA GLU A 38 -6.32 -22.31 3.27
C GLU A 38 -6.23 -20.84 3.66
N ILE A 39 -7.15 -19.99 3.16
CA ILE A 39 -7.26 -18.58 3.55
C ILE A 39 -7.48 -18.46 5.06
N SER A 40 -8.41 -19.24 5.62
CA SER A 40 -8.69 -19.23 7.07
C SER A 40 -7.46 -19.61 7.90
N ALA A 41 -6.67 -20.59 7.43
CA ALA A 41 -5.44 -21.01 8.10
C ALA A 41 -4.37 -19.91 8.05
N LEU A 42 -4.18 -19.25 6.90
CA LEU A 42 -3.25 -18.14 6.76
C LEU A 42 -3.64 -16.92 7.61
N MET A 43 -4.94 -16.62 7.72
CA MET A 43 -5.43 -15.56 8.61
C MET A 43 -5.10 -15.85 10.08
N ALA A 44 -5.27 -17.09 10.53
CA ALA A 44 -4.89 -17.49 11.89
C ALA A 44 -3.37 -17.39 12.10
N GLU A 45 -2.56 -17.75 11.09
CA GLU A 45 -1.10 -17.62 11.13
C GLU A 45 -0.66 -16.15 11.24
N ARG A 46 -1.30 -15.25 10.49
CA ARG A 46 -1.09 -13.79 10.58
C ARG A 46 -1.34 -13.31 12.01
N ASP A 47 -2.47 -13.67 12.60
CA ASP A 47 -2.83 -13.21 13.95
C ASP A 47 -1.84 -13.72 15.01
N ARG A 48 -1.32 -14.96 14.84
CA ARG A 48 -0.23 -15.49 15.68
C ARG A 48 1.04 -14.66 15.58
N ILE A 49 1.47 -14.29 14.38
CA ILE A 49 2.67 -13.46 14.18
C ILE A 49 2.50 -12.06 14.76
N ILE A 50 1.31 -11.46 14.61
CA ILE A 50 1.01 -10.15 15.21
C ILE A 50 1.12 -10.23 16.73
N ASN A 51 0.52 -11.25 17.35
CA ASN A 51 0.61 -11.43 18.79
C ASN A 51 2.05 -11.68 19.25
N ALA A 52 2.83 -12.48 18.51
CA ALA A 52 4.24 -12.73 18.82
C ALA A 52 5.10 -11.46 18.72
N LEU A 53 4.86 -10.61 17.72
CA LEU A 53 5.52 -9.30 17.61
C LEU A 53 5.17 -8.39 18.79
N GLN A 54 3.89 -8.35 19.18
CA GLN A 54 3.46 -7.57 20.33
C GLN A 54 4.11 -8.06 21.62
N GLU A 55 4.13 -9.37 21.84
CA GLU A 55 4.78 -9.98 23.01
C GLU A 55 6.28 -9.69 23.05
N LEU A 56 6.98 -9.82 21.91
CA LEU A 56 8.39 -9.46 21.78
C LEU A 56 8.64 -7.97 22.13
N ASP A 57 7.82 -7.07 21.59
CA ASP A 57 7.91 -5.64 21.85
C ASP A 57 7.65 -5.35 23.35
N PHE A 58 6.70 -6.04 23.97
CA PHE A 58 6.44 -5.93 25.42
C PHE A 58 7.62 -6.42 26.25
N ASP A 59 8.17 -7.59 25.94
CA ASP A 59 9.27 -8.17 26.69
C ASP A 59 10.55 -7.31 26.58
N TYR A 60 10.80 -6.71 25.42
CA TYR A 60 11.86 -5.73 25.25
C TYR A 60 11.61 -4.47 26.08
N ASN A 61 10.39 -3.91 26.04
CA ASN A 61 10.02 -2.74 26.85
C ASN A 61 10.14 -3.00 28.36
N LEU A 62 9.87 -4.24 28.79
CA LEU A 62 10.04 -4.70 30.17
C LEU A 62 11.51 -5.07 30.50
N LYS A 63 12.44 -4.88 29.56
CA LYS A 63 13.87 -5.22 29.68
C LYS A 63 14.14 -6.69 30.00
N LYS A 64 13.22 -7.60 29.64
CA LYS A 64 13.45 -9.05 29.74
C LYS A 64 14.38 -9.55 28.63
N ILE A 65 14.40 -8.86 27.50
CA ILE A 65 15.21 -9.21 26.33
C ILE A 65 16.34 -8.19 26.15
N PRO A 66 17.59 -8.64 25.92
CA PRO A 66 18.71 -7.75 25.65
C PRO A 66 18.54 -6.94 24.35
N ALA A 67 19.15 -5.75 24.30
CA ALA A 67 19.04 -4.86 23.16
C ALA A 67 19.74 -5.38 21.90
N GLU A 68 20.68 -6.32 22.06
CA GLU A 68 21.39 -6.97 20.95
C GLU A 68 20.50 -8.00 20.24
N ASP A 69 19.63 -8.70 20.98
CA ASP A 69 18.84 -9.83 20.46
C ASP A 69 17.49 -9.41 19.87
N TYR A 70 16.88 -8.36 20.42
CA TYR A 70 15.60 -7.82 19.97
C TYR A 70 15.52 -7.51 18.46
N PRO A 71 16.46 -6.77 17.84
CA PRO A 71 16.35 -6.40 16.43
C PRO A 71 16.39 -7.63 15.49
N VAL A 72 17.16 -8.66 15.85
CA VAL A 72 17.27 -9.90 15.07
C VAL A 72 15.96 -10.67 15.11
N GLN A 73 15.41 -10.90 16.30
CA GLN A 73 14.15 -11.63 16.48
C GLN A 73 12.97 -10.91 15.82
N ARG A 74 12.94 -9.57 15.93
CA ARG A 74 11.90 -8.75 15.31
C ARG A 74 11.96 -8.79 13.79
N ALA A 75 13.15 -8.73 13.21
CA ALA A 75 13.34 -8.83 11.77
C ALA A 75 12.85 -10.19 11.23
N GLU A 76 13.14 -11.28 11.93
CA GLU A 76 12.69 -12.63 11.55
C GLU A 76 11.15 -12.73 11.56
N LEU A 77 10.49 -12.26 12.62
CA LEU A 77 9.03 -12.25 12.71
C LEU A 77 8.39 -11.37 11.63
N LEU A 78 8.97 -10.21 11.33
CA LEU A 78 8.51 -9.34 10.24
C LEU A 78 8.63 -10.00 8.88
N GLN A 79 9.72 -10.71 8.62
CA GLN A 79 9.91 -11.45 7.37
C GLN A 79 8.90 -12.60 7.24
N LYS A 80 8.61 -13.33 8.33
CA LYS A 80 7.56 -14.35 8.34
C LYS A 80 6.18 -13.73 8.08
N GLY A 81 5.89 -12.59 8.72
CA GLY A 81 4.65 -11.85 8.55
C GLY A 81 4.43 -11.39 7.12
N SER A 82 5.44 -10.79 6.47
CA SER A 82 5.32 -10.34 5.08
C SER A 82 5.10 -11.50 4.11
N GLY A 83 5.74 -12.66 4.34
CA GLY A 83 5.52 -13.86 3.55
C GLY A 83 4.10 -14.43 3.67
N ILE A 84 3.47 -14.34 4.85
CA ILE A 84 2.06 -14.74 5.03
C ILE A 84 1.11 -13.77 4.34
N LEU A 85 1.39 -12.46 4.42
CA LEU A 85 0.57 -11.43 3.76
C LEU A 85 0.61 -11.58 2.23
N GLN A 86 1.77 -11.84 1.63
CA GLN A 86 1.89 -12.11 0.19
C GLN A 86 1.02 -13.30 -0.25
N LYS A 87 1.04 -14.41 0.52
CA LYS A 87 0.19 -15.58 0.22
C LYS A 87 -1.31 -15.26 0.34
N LEU A 88 -1.70 -14.42 1.30
CA LEU A 88 -3.09 -13.98 1.44
C LEU A 88 -3.52 -13.10 0.26
N ASP A 89 -2.65 -12.21 -0.21
CA ASP A 89 -2.92 -11.36 -1.38
C ASP A 89 -3.06 -12.18 -2.68
N ASP A 90 -2.27 -13.26 -2.83
CA ASP A 90 -2.35 -14.17 -3.98
C ASP A 90 -3.69 -14.93 -4.03
N LEU A 91 -4.15 -15.42 -2.86
CA LEU A 91 -5.37 -16.23 -2.71
C LEU A 91 -6.65 -15.39 -2.57
N THR A 92 -6.54 -14.18 -2.02
CA THR A 92 -7.64 -13.24 -1.87
C THR A 92 -7.39 -12.05 -2.78
N PRO A 93 -7.68 -12.18 -4.09
CA PRO A 93 -7.73 -11.02 -4.96
C PRO A 93 -8.97 -10.21 -4.58
N GLY A 94 -8.82 -9.35 -3.58
CA GLY A 94 -9.83 -8.34 -3.30
C GLY A 94 -10.06 -7.46 -4.53
N PRO A 95 -11.09 -6.61 -4.51
CA PRO A 95 -11.13 -5.42 -5.35
C PRO A 95 -10.02 -4.48 -4.86
N SER A 96 -8.77 -4.88 -5.00
CA SER A 96 -7.66 -3.99 -4.82
C SER A 96 -7.75 -2.97 -5.97
N PRO A 97 -7.62 -1.67 -5.70
CA PRO A 97 -7.32 -0.72 -6.77
C PRO A 97 -6.07 -1.15 -7.56
N PHE A 98 -5.23 -2.03 -6.98
CA PHE A 98 -4.22 -2.79 -7.70
C PHE A 98 -4.84 -3.97 -8.47
N ARG A 99 -5.23 -3.71 -9.72
CA ARG A 99 -5.55 -4.74 -10.71
C ARG A 99 -4.34 -5.67 -10.88
N ARG A 100 -4.51 -6.96 -10.62
CA ARG A 100 -3.51 -8.00 -10.96
C ARG A 100 -3.18 -7.90 -12.46
N GLY A 101 -1.96 -7.46 -12.77
CA GLY A 101 -1.43 -7.36 -14.13
C GLY A 101 -0.89 -5.98 -14.50
N GLU A 102 -1.25 -4.93 -13.76
CA GLU A 102 -0.60 -3.60 -13.87
C GLU A 102 0.39 -3.45 -12.73
N SER A 103 1.65 -3.19 -13.07
CA SER A 103 2.67 -2.97 -12.06
C SER A 103 2.27 -1.78 -11.18
N ALA A 104 2.69 -1.77 -9.91
CA ALA A 104 2.44 -0.63 -9.02
C ALA A 104 2.94 0.69 -9.64
N THR A 105 3.95 0.62 -10.50
CA THR A 105 4.46 1.73 -11.30
C THR A 105 3.46 2.23 -12.35
N ASP A 106 2.78 1.35 -13.10
CA ASP A 106 1.80 1.74 -14.13
C ASP A 106 0.59 2.48 -13.53
N GLN A 107 0.17 2.08 -12.33
CA GLN A 107 -0.93 2.72 -11.61
C GLN A 107 -0.55 4.11 -11.08
N ILE A 108 0.67 4.27 -10.61
CA ILE A 108 1.19 5.57 -10.19
C ILE A 108 1.32 6.49 -11.42
N GLU A 109 1.82 5.97 -12.54
CA GLU A 109 1.95 6.75 -13.78
C GLU A 109 0.59 7.21 -14.32
N SER A 110 -0.41 6.34 -14.35
CA SER A 110 -1.77 6.69 -14.78
C SER A 110 -2.44 7.69 -13.83
N ALA A 111 -2.28 7.55 -12.51
CA ALA A 111 -2.79 8.51 -11.54
C ALA A 111 -2.11 9.89 -11.65
N VAL A 112 -0.80 9.91 -11.89
CA VAL A 112 -0.04 11.15 -12.13
C VAL A 112 -0.45 11.78 -13.46
N ALA A 113 -0.65 10.98 -14.51
CA ALA A 113 -1.11 11.46 -15.80
C ALA A 113 -2.51 12.09 -15.71
N ALA A 114 -3.45 11.45 -15.00
CA ALA A 114 -4.78 12.00 -14.75
C ALA A 114 -4.69 13.33 -14.00
N ARG A 115 -3.90 13.39 -12.92
CA ARG A 115 -3.73 14.63 -12.16
C ARG A 115 -3.06 15.74 -12.97
N ARG A 116 -2.11 15.42 -13.85
CA ARG A 116 -1.52 16.38 -14.79
C ARG A 116 -2.52 16.86 -15.83
N ALA A 117 -3.38 15.97 -16.33
CA ALA A 117 -4.46 16.33 -17.25
C ALA A 117 -5.44 17.32 -16.58
N ASP A 118 -5.87 17.03 -15.35
CA ASP A 118 -6.73 17.92 -14.55
C ASP A 118 -6.08 19.28 -14.31
N LEU A 119 -4.79 19.30 -13.95
CA LEU A 119 -4.02 20.54 -13.78
C LEU A 119 -3.84 21.30 -15.10
N SER A 120 -3.72 20.60 -16.23
CA SER A 120 -3.59 21.21 -17.56
C SER A 120 -4.91 21.78 -18.09
N ALA A 121 -6.04 21.19 -17.67
CA ALA A 121 -7.40 21.60 -18.02
C ALA A 121 -7.93 22.73 -17.09
N ALA A 122 -7.28 22.98 -15.96
CA ALA A 122 -7.59 24.11 -15.09
C ALA A 122 -7.37 25.46 -15.81
N PRO A 123 -8.21 26.48 -15.54
CA PRO A 123 -8.12 27.79 -16.18
C PRO A 123 -6.75 28.45 -15.93
N ALA A 124 -6.26 29.17 -16.93
CA ALA A 124 -4.93 29.79 -16.94
C ALA A 124 -4.67 30.72 -15.74
N SER A 125 -5.71 31.29 -15.13
CA SER A 125 -5.62 32.15 -13.94
C SER A 125 -5.13 31.44 -12.68
N VAL A 126 -5.14 30.09 -12.63
CA VAL A 126 -4.59 29.30 -11.52
C VAL A 126 -3.15 28.85 -11.81
N ARG A 127 -2.69 29.00 -13.05
CA ARG A 127 -1.37 28.58 -13.54
C ARG A 127 -0.41 29.75 -13.75
N ASP A 128 -0.81 30.95 -13.34
CA ASP A 128 0.00 32.14 -13.51
C ASP A 128 1.17 32.11 -12.51
N ASP A 129 2.30 31.55 -12.95
CA ASP A 129 3.53 31.51 -12.16
C ASP A 129 3.97 32.94 -11.77
N ASP A 130 3.58 33.96 -12.54
CA ASP A 130 3.89 35.36 -12.27
C ASP A 130 3.25 35.86 -10.96
N ASP A 131 2.02 35.43 -10.64
CA ASP A 131 1.33 35.77 -9.38
C ASP A 131 2.04 35.11 -8.19
N VAL A 132 2.46 33.85 -8.35
CA VAL A 132 3.19 33.11 -7.31
C VAL A 132 4.58 33.71 -7.11
N GLU A 133 5.30 34.04 -8.18
CA GLU A 133 6.60 34.72 -8.11
C GLU A 133 6.47 36.11 -7.48
N ALA A 134 5.43 36.87 -7.79
CA ALA A 134 5.15 38.17 -7.17
C ALA A 134 4.86 38.03 -5.66
N LEU A 135 4.11 37.01 -5.25
CA LEU A 135 3.85 36.70 -3.83
C LEU A 135 5.13 36.27 -3.10
N ILE A 136 5.99 35.47 -3.75
CA ILE A 136 7.30 35.06 -3.22
C ILE A 136 8.24 36.27 -3.11
N ALA A 137 8.28 37.13 -4.12
CA ALA A 137 9.09 38.35 -4.13
C ALA A 137 8.67 39.30 -3.00
N THR A 138 7.36 39.48 -2.81
CA THR A 138 6.79 40.26 -1.70
C THR A 138 7.17 39.68 -0.33
N ARG A 139 7.12 38.36 -0.17
CA ARG A 139 7.60 37.72 1.08
C ARG A 139 9.10 37.85 1.28
N ARG A 140 9.91 37.73 0.22
CA ARG A 140 11.38 37.87 0.27
C ARG A 140 11.80 39.30 0.60
N SER A 141 11.10 40.31 0.07
CA SER A 141 11.36 41.71 0.39
C SER A 141 10.95 42.05 1.82
N ALA A 142 9.81 41.52 2.30
CA ALA A 142 9.40 41.67 3.70
C ALA A 142 10.39 41.05 4.71
N ARG A 143 11.14 40.02 4.32
CA ARG A 143 12.18 39.36 5.14
C ARG A 143 13.58 39.98 5.04
N LYS A 144 13.80 41.05 4.26
CA LYS A 144 15.09 41.79 4.24
C LYS A 144 15.25 42.63 5.50
N GLU A 145 15.22 41.99 6.67
CA GLU A 145 15.57 42.61 7.95
C GLU A 145 17.09 42.80 8.07
N LYS A 146 17.51 43.45 9.17
CA LYS A 146 18.92 43.75 9.46
C LYS A 146 19.76 42.47 9.46
N SER A 147 20.95 42.53 8.85
CA SER A 147 21.92 41.43 8.87
C SER A 147 22.34 41.12 10.30
N GLY A 148 22.14 39.88 10.74
CA GLY A 148 22.54 39.35 12.05
C GLY A 148 24.00 38.89 12.12
N GLY A 149 24.81 39.23 11.12
CA GLY A 149 26.21 38.83 10.99
C GLY A 149 26.40 37.59 10.12
N PHE A 150 27.39 36.77 10.46
CA PHE A 150 27.77 35.56 9.73
C PHE A 150 27.64 34.32 10.61
N CYS A 151 27.22 33.21 10.01
CA CYS A 151 27.12 31.94 10.70
C CYS A 151 28.51 31.44 11.14
N PRO A 152 28.72 31.02 12.40
CA PRO A 152 30.02 30.57 12.90
C PRO A 152 30.48 29.23 12.29
N ARG A 153 29.58 28.45 11.70
CA ARG A 153 29.93 27.15 11.08
C ARG A 153 30.28 27.26 9.60
N CYS A 154 29.54 28.06 8.83
CA CYS A 154 29.69 28.10 7.37
C CYS A 154 30.10 29.47 6.81
N GLY A 155 30.21 30.50 7.65
CA GLY A 155 30.65 31.84 7.26
C GLY A 155 29.69 32.61 6.37
N LYS A 156 28.45 32.13 6.16
CA LYS A 156 27.45 32.79 5.30
C LYS A 156 26.61 33.79 6.09
N PRO A 157 26.11 34.86 5.45
CA PRO A 157 25.32 35.89 6.12
C PRO A 157 24.00 35.32 6.61
N ILE A 158 23.56 35.82 7.77
CA ILE A 158 22.34 35.39 8.47
C ILE A 158 21.54 36.63 8.88
N LEU A 159 20.23 36.47 9.10
CA LEU A 159 19.36 37.53 9.58
C LEU A 159 19.26 37.50 11.10
N VAL A 160 18.95 38.65 11.73
CA VAL A 160 18.77 38.73 13.20
C VAL A 160 17.62 37.82 13.69
N SER A 161 16.61 37.59 12.85
CA SER A 161 15.45 36.72 13.16
C SER A 161 15.70 35.23 12.89
N ASP A 162 16.86 34.84 12.35
CA ASP A 162 17.16 33.44 12.03
C ASP A 162 17.57 32.66 13.29
N ARG A 163 16.72 31.70 13.71
CA ARG A 163 17.09 30.73 14.77
C ARG A 163 18.04 29.62 14.27
N PHE A 164 18.09 29.42 12.96
CA PHE A 164 18.92 28.42 12.28
C PHE A 164 19.50 29.02 11.01
N CYS A 165 20.74 28.67 10.67
CA CYS A 165 21.37 29.11 9.44
C CYS A 165 20.64 28.53 8.22
N PRO A 166 20.13 29.37 7.29
CA PRO A 166 19.41 28.90 6.12
C PRO A 166 20.28 28.08 5.15
N HIS A 167 21.60 28.11 5.32
CA HIS A 167 22.53 27.46 4.39
C HIS A 167 23.20 26.19 4.94
N CYS A 168 23.33 26.05 6.27
CA CYS A 168 23.94 24.86 6.88
C CYS A 168 23.11 24.22 8.00
N GLY A 169 21.94 24.78 8.33
CA GLY A 169 21.02 24.25 9.33
C GLY A 169 21.49 24.34 10.78
N LYS A 170 22.68 24.89 11.06
CA LYS A 170 23.17 25.08 12.44
C LYS A 170 22.29 26.10 13.17
N SER A 171 21.87 25.77 14.38
CA SER A 171 21.22 26.72 15.29
C SER A 171 22.11 27.92 15.56
N ILE A 172 21.51 29.11 15.53
CA ILE A 172 22.15 30.39 15.82
C ILE A 172 21.42 30.96 17.02
N THR A 173 21.75 30.40 18.17
CA THR A 173 21.31 30.82 19.49
C THR A 173 22.46 31.55 20.15
#